data_AF-A0A139DH97-F1
#
_entry.id   AF-A0A139DH97-F1
#
_cell.length_a   1.000
_cell.length_b   1.000
_cell.length_c   1.000
_cell.angle_alpha   90.00
_cell.angle_beta   90.00
_cell.angle_gamma   90.00
#
_symmetry.space_group_name_H-M   'P 1'
#
loop_
_entity.id
_entity.type
_entity.pdbx_description
1 polymer ?
#
loop_
_entity_poly.entity_id
_entity_poly.type
_entity_poly.pdbx_seq_one_letter_code
_entity_poly.pdbx_strand_id
1 'polypeptide(L)'
;TDGGLNALDLKVMEDTLGVQPVYQPAPIVRAEVLEAYPEIREVLEPIFESLDLEMLQRLNGQVAVNGVPASKVARDYLDGLGQD
;
A
#
# COMPACT_ATOMS: atom_id res chain seq x y z
N THR A 1 -8.05 4.52 -0.57
CA THR A 1 -6.81 4.56 0.23
C THR A 1 -6.48 5.96 0.76
N ASP A 2 -7.36 6.96 0.61
CA ASP A 2 -7.13 8.33 1.08
C ASP A 2 -6.93 8.37 2.61
N GLY A 3 -5.86 9.02 3.07
CA GLY A 3 -5.51 9.14 4.48
C GLY A 3 -6.37 10.13 5.27
N GLY A 4 -7.06 11.06 4.60
CA GLY A 4 -7.95 12.03 5.24
C GLY A 4 -9.24 11.41 5.79
N LEU A 5 -9.64 10.23 5.29
CA LEU A 5 -10.89 9.56 5.70
C LEU A 5 -10.90 9.22 7.19
N ASN A 6 -9.80 8.65 7.71
CA ASN A 6 -9.67 8.30 9.12
C ASN A 6 -9.59 9.55 10.02
N ALA A 7 -8.96 10.62 9.55
CA ALA A 7 -8.84 11.86 10.32
C ALA A 7 -10.18 12.61 10.47
N LEU A 8 -11.12 12.38 9.56
CA LEU A 8 -12.44 12.99 9.54
C LEU A 8 -13.55 12.07 10.08
N ASP A 9 -13.19 10.90 10.64
CA ASP A 9 -14.13 9.88 11.12
C ASP A 9 -15.15 9.44 10.03
N LEU A 10 -14.67 9.32 8.79
CA LEU A 10 -15.47 8.89 7.65
C LEU A 10 -15.28 7.39 7.39
N LYS A 11 -16.38 6.71 7.02
CA LYS A 11 -16.36 5.29 6.66
C LYS A 11 -16.47 5.10 5.15
N VAL A 12 -15.60 4.26 4.59
CA VAL A 12 -15.71 3.82 3.20
C VAL A 12 -16.85 2.79 3.10
N MET A 13 -17.76 3.01 2.14
CA MET A 13 -18.80 2.04 1.80
C MET A 13 -18.28 1.02 0.80
N GLU A 14 -18.76 -0.22 0.91
CA GLU A 14 -18.48 -1.28 -0.05
C GLU A 14 -19.27 -1.06 -1.35
N ASP A 15 -18.59 -1.15 -2.50
CA ASP A 15 -19.22 -1.17 -3.81
C ASP A 15 -19.71 -2.59 -4.16
N THR A 16 -20.79 -3.01 -3.51
CA THR A 16 -21.35 -4.37 -3.61
C THR A 16 -21.80 -4.78 -5.01
N LEU A 17 -22.02 -3.83 -5.92
CA LEU A 17 -22.41 -4.09 -7.30
C LEU A 17 -21.26 -3.92 -8.30
N GLY A 18 -20.07 -3.51 -7.83
CA GLY A 18 -18.90 -3.29 -8.67
C GLY A 18 -19.14 -2.26 -9.77
N VAL A 19 -19.86 -1.18 -9.46
CA VAL A 19 -20.14 -0.11 -10.41
C VAL A 19 -18.84 0.59 -10.82
N GLN A 20 -17.90 0.72 -9.89
CA GLN A 20 -16.60 1.33 -10.12
C GLN A 20 -15.57 0.30 -10.59
N PRO A 21 -14.65 0.68 -11.49
CA PRO A 21 -13.47 -0.12 -11.76
C PRO A 21 -12.62 -0.32 -10.50
N VAL A 22 -12.04 -1.52 -10.36
CA VAL A 22 -11.10 -1.81 -9.28
C VAL A 22 -9.72 -1.26 -9.62
N TYR A 23 -9.19 -0.40 -8.75
CA TYR A 23 -7.84 0.16 -8.85
C TYR A 23 -6.94 -0.39 -7.73
N GLN A 24 -6.45 -1.61 -7.91
CA GLN A 24 -5.52 -2.24 -6.96
C GLN A 24 -4.07 -1.90 -7.32
N PRO A 25 -3.28 -1.33 -6.40
CA PRO A 25 -1.89 -1.00 -6.68
C PRO A 25 -1.06 -2.28 -6.83
N ALA A 26 -0.24 -2.34 -7.86
CA ALA A 26 0.68 -3.44 -8.11
C ALA A 26 1.98 -2.93 -8.74
N PRO A 27 3.15 -3.54 -8.44
CA PRO A 27 4.38 -3.25 -9.14
C PRO A 27 4.29 -3.68 -10.61
N ILE A 28 4.80 -2.86 -11.51
CA ILE A 28 4.99 -3.21 -12.92
C ILE A 28 6.49 -3.13 -13.21
N VAL A 29 7.07 -4.26 -13.62
CA VAL A 29 8.51 -4.40 -13.89
C VAL A 29 8.72 -4.80 -15.35
N ARG A 30 9.77 -4.27 -15.99
CA ARG A 30 10.13 -4.68 -17.35
C ARG A 30 10.53 -6.16 -17.35
N ALA A 31 10.09 -6.90 -18.38
CA ALA A 31 10.34 -8.34 -18.49
C ALA A 31 11.83 -8.70 -18.37
N GLU A 32 12.70 -8.03 -19.14
CA GLU A 32 14.15 -8.27 -19.11
C GLU A 32 14.79 -8.09 -17.71
N VAL A 33 14.22 -7.21 -16.88
CA VAL A 33 14.70 -6.97 -15.52
C VAL A 33 14.21 -8.08 -14.59
N LEU A 34 12.94 -8.48 -14.71
CA LEU A 34 12.39 -9.55 -13.89
C LEU A 34 13.00 -10.92 -14.23
N GLU A 35 13.38 -11.15 -15.50
CA GLU A 35 14.12 -12.34 -15.92
C GLU A 35 15.55 -12.37 -15.36
N ALA A 36 16.21 -11.20 -15.29
CA ALA A 36 17.54 -11.08 -14.69
C ALA A 36 17.52 -11.17 -13.16
N TYR A 37 16.43 -10.75 -12.52
CA TYR A 37 16.25 -10.68 -11.07
C TYR A 37 14.89 -11.26 -10.64
N PRO A 38 14.70 -12.59 -10.74
CA PRO A 38 13.43 -13.23 -10.39
C PRO A 38 13.03 -13.03 -8.92
N GLU A 39 13.98 -12.78 -8.02
CA GLU A 39 13.77 -12.49 -6.60
C GLU A 39 12.93 -11.23 -6.35
N ILE A 40 12.84 -10.31 -7.33
CA ILE A 40 11.96 -9.13 -7.24
C ILE A 40 10.52 -9.56 -6.96
N ARG A 41 10.06 -10.67 -7.57
CA ARG A 41 8.73 -11.21 -7.31
C ARG A 41 8.61 -11.64 -5.85
N GLU A 42 9.53 -12.49 -5.41
CA GLU A 42 9.51 -13.09 -4.07
C GLU A 42 9.56 -12.02 -2.96
N VAL A 43 10.31 -10.94 -3.18
CA VAL A 43 10.41 -9.83 -2.22
C VAL A 43 9.14 -8.97 -2.23
N LEU A 44 8.58 -8.65 -3.40
CA LEU A 44 7.46 -7.71 -3.50
C LEU A 44 6.10 -8.34 -3.18
N GLU A 45 5.93 -9.65 -3.39
CA GLU A 45 4.66 -10.37 -3.16
C GLU A 45 4.11 -10.18 -1.73
N PRO A 46 4.84 -10.55 -0.65
CA PRO A 46 4.32 -10.38 0.72
C PRO A 46 4.16 -8.91 1.12
N ILE A 47 4.95 -8.00 0.54
CA ILE A 47 4.82 -6.56 0.77
C ILE A 47 3.47 -6.08 0.22
N PHE A 48 3.09 -6.46 -1.00
CA PHE A 48 1.84 -6.00 -1.60
C PHE A 48 0.60 -6.75 -1.11
N GLU A 49 0.74 -8.00 -0.65
CA GLU A 49 -0.34 -8.72 0.04
C GLU A 49 -0.75 -8.04 1.36
N SER A 50 0.20 -7.42 2.07
CA SER A 50 -0.06 -6.72 3.33
C SER A 50 -0.57 -5.28 3.18
N LEU A 51 -0.67 -4.76 1.94
CA LEU A 51 -1.16 -3.41 1.63
C LEU A 51 -2.66 -3.38 1.31
N ASP A 52 -3.49 -3.81 2.26
CA ASP A 52 -4.94 -3.71 2.16
C ASP A 52 -5.46 -2.25 2.24
N LEU A 53 -6.79 -2.09 2.10
CA LEU A 53 -7.43 -0.76 2.09
C LEU A 53 -7.15 0.04 3.37
N GLU A 54 -7.30 -0.59 4.54
CA GLU A 54 -7.15 0.07 5.84
C GLU A 54 -5.68 0.40 6.12
N MET A 55 -4.79 -0.52 5.76
CA MET A 55 -3.36 -0.33 5.82
C MET A 55 -2.93 0.87 4.98
N LEU A 56 -3.36 0.94 3.72
CA LEU A 56 -3.02 2.05 2.83
C LEU A 56 -3.61 3.39 3.32
N GLN A 57 -4.83 3.40 3.86
CA GLN A 57 -5.40 4.61 4.49
C GLN A 57 -4.55 5.07 5.69
N ARG A 58 -4.10 4.14 6.55
CA ARG A 58 -3.25 4.44 7.69
C ARG A 58 -1.91 5.03 7.25
N LEU A 59 -1.23 4.40 6.29
CA LEU A 59 0.07 4.86 5.79
C LEU A 59 -0.06 6.23 5.10
N ASN A 60 -1.08 6.42 4.26
CA ASN A 60 -1.33 7.70 3.62
C ASN A 60 -1.72 8.79 4.62
N GLY A 61 -2.43 8.45 5.70
CA GLY A 61 -2.78 9.38 6.78
C GLY A 61 -1.54 9.94 7.50
N GLN A 62 -0.53 9.09 7.74
CA GLN A 62 0.74 9.55 8.32
C GLN A 62 1.41 10.62 7.46
N VAL A 63 1.31 10.50 6.13
CA VAL A 63 1.90 11.47 5.21
C VAL A 63 1.02 12.71 5.06
N ALA A 64 -0.22 12.52 4.60
CA ALA A 64 -1.09 13.61 4.19
C ALA A 64 -1.68 14.42 5.35
N VAL A 65 -1.86 13.81 6.52
CA VAL A 65 -2.46 14.46 7.70
C VAL A 65 -1.40 14.80 8.74
N ASN A 66 -0.53 13.84 9.07
CA ASN A 66 0.46 14.03 10.14
C ASN A 66 1.79 14.64 9.66
N GLY A 67 1.96 14.84 8.35
CA GLY A 67 3.15 15.47 7.77
C GLY A 67 4.43 14.65 7.91
N VAL A 68 4.34 13.34 8.18
CA VAL A 68 5.51 12.46 8.27
C VAL A 68 6.10 12.28 6.86
N PRO A 69 7.44 12.40 6.69
CA PRO A 69 8.06 12.14 5.39
C PRO A 69 7.72 10.74 4.88
N ALA A 70 7.26 10.64 3.63
CA ALA A 70 6.84 9.37 3.03
C ALA A 70 7.95 8.30 3.07
N SER A 71 9.22 8.69 2.91
CA SER A 71 10.37 7.78 3.02
C SER A 71 10.52 7.18 4.42
N LYS A 72 10.19 7.94 5.47
CA LYS A 72 10.18 7.45 6.85
C LYS A 72 9.02 6.48 7.06
N VAL A 73 7.82 6.84 6.62
CA VAL A 73 6.63 5.96 6.73
C VAL A 73 6.87 4.62 6.03
N ALA A 74 7.42 4.64 4.81
CA ALA A 74 7.74 3.43 4.06
C ALA A 74 8.81 2.58 4.77
N ARG A 75 9.89 3.19 5.28
CA ARG A 75 10.93 2.48 6.03
C ARG A 75 10.37 1.83 7.29
N ASP A 76 9.68 2.61 8.13
CA ASP A 76 9.13 2.12 9.39
C ASP A 76 8.13 0.97 9.15
N TYR A 77 7.34 1.04 8.08
CA TYR A 77 6.43 -0.04 7.68
C TYR A 77 7.19 -1.31 7.28
N LEU A 78 8.19 -1.20 6.40
CA LEU A 78 8.99 -2.35 5.95
C LEU A 78 9.81 -2.96 7.08
N ASP A 79 10.41 -2.14 7.95
CA ASP A 79 11.16 -2.60 9.13
C ASP A 79 10.24 -3.35 10.11
N GLY A 80 8.96 -2.95 10.20
CA GLY A 80 7.94 -3.61 11.02
C GLY A 80 7.48 -4.96 10.49
N LEU A 81 7.52 -5.18 9.16
CA LEU A 81 7.18 -6.48 8.55
C LEU A 81 8.23 -7.57 8.85
N GLY A 82 9.47 -7.19 9.19
CA GLY A 82 10.56 -8.13 9.46
C GLY A 82 10.69 -8.59 10.91
N GLN A 83 9.71 -8.29 11.78
CA GLN A 83 9.74 -8.64 13.21
C GLN A 83 8.89 -9.85 13.61
N ASP A 84 8.32 -10.58 12.64
CA ASP A 84 7.61 -11.86 12.85
C ASP A 84 8.35 -13.04 12.23
#